data_AF-A0A954PHI2-F1
#
_entry.id   AF-A0A954PHI2-F1
#
_cell.length_a   1.000
_cell.length_b   1.000
_cell.length_c   1.000
_cell.angle_alpha   90.00
_cell.angle_beta   90.00
_cell.angle_gamma   90.00
#
_symmetry.space_group_name_H-M   'P 1'
#
loop_
_entity.id
_entity.type
_entity.pdbx_description
1 polymer ?
#
loop_
_entity_poly.entity_id
_entity_poly.type
_entity_poly.pdbx_seq_one_letter_code
_entity_poly.pdbx_strand_id
1 'polypeptide(L)'
;NSGIRRIGVATQYKAHSLIRHLHNGWNFLRQERNEGFDILPASQRVPGENWYEGTADAVYQNIDIIEGYDPEFIVLVAGDHIYKMNYETMLREHVESGADVTIACIEVPSEEAKAFGVMQVNEDDRILNFVEKQENPPEIPGKPGFCLASMGIYVFSTSLLMEELKRDAADPNSSRDFGNDIIPHIV
;
A
#
# COMPACT_ATOMS: atom_id res chain seq x y z
N ASN A 1 16.91 -6.49 -6.61
CA ASN A 1 16.42 -5.19 -7.11
C ASN A 1 15.25 -5.45 -8.03
N SER A 2 14.06 -4.98 -7.67
CA SER A 2 12.79 -5.29 -8.35
C SER A 2 12.52 -4.50 -9.65
N GLY A 3 13.53 -3.87 -10.23
CA GLY A 3 13.39 -3.12 -11.49
C GLY A 3 12.65 -1.78 -11.43
N ILE A 4 11.83 -1.50 -10.41
CA ILE A 4 11.04 -0.25 -10.26
C ILE A 4 11.93 0.99 -10.36
N ARG A 5 11.51 1.97 -11.17
CA ARG A 5 12.26 3.20 -11.51
C ARG A 5 11.56 4.51 -11.15
N ARG A 6 10.27 4.47 -10.87
CA ARG A 6 9.48 5.61 -10.39
C ARG A 6 9.07 5.33 -8.94
N ILE A 7 9.41 6.23 -8.04
CA ILE A 7 9.20 6.07 -6.60
C ILE A 7 8.61 7.37 -6.06
N GLY A 8 7.47 7.28 -5.38
CA GLY A 8 6.89 8.38 -4.60
C GLY A 8 7.02 8.07 -3.11
N VAL A 9 7.38 9.07 -2.31
CA VAL A 9 7.44 8.95 -0.84
C VAL A 9 6.55 10.00 -0.22
N ALA A 10 5.37 9.58 0.24
CA ALA A 10 4.48 10.40 1.04
C ALA A 10 5.06 10.61 2.44
N THR A 11 5.14 11.85 2.90
CA THR A 11 5.65 12.19 4.24
C THR A 11 4.69 13.11 4.97
N GLN A 12 4.60 12.95 6.29
CA GLN A 12 3.66 13.72 7.13
C GLN A 12 4.37 14.31 8.36
N TYR A 13 4.39 13.59 9.48
CA TYR A 13 4.90 14.12 10.75
C TYR A 13 6.43 14.08 10.84
N LYS A 14 7.02 15.14 11.41
CA LYS A 14 8.47 15.24 11.73
C LYS A 14 9.39 14.88 10.55
N ALA A 15 8.96 15.13 9.31
CA ALA A 15 9.60 14.63 8.11
C ALA A 15 10.92 15.33 7.72
N HIS A 16 11.33 16.42 8.40
CA HIS A 16 12.49 17.22 7.98
C HIS A 16 13.78 16.41 7.78
N SER A 17 14.13 15.54 8.74
CA SER A 17 15.32 14.69 8.64
C SER A 17 15.19 13.64 7.53
N LEU A 18 14.00 13.06 7.36
CA LEU A 18 13.71 12.11 6.29
C LEU A 18 13.83 12.78 4.92
N ILE A 19 13.17 13.91 4.69
CA ILE A 19 13.25 14.68 3.44
C ILE A 19 14.71 15.03 3.13
N ARG A 20 15.47 15.49 4.12
CA ARG A 20 16.90 15.77 3.96
C ARG A 20 17.69 14.52 3.55
N HIS A 21 17.39 13.37 4.15
CA HIS A 21 18.02 12.10 3.79
C HIS A 21 17.67 11.70 2.35
N LEU A 22 16.39 11.74 1.98
CA LEU A 22 15.91 11.40 0.64
C LEU A 22 16.54 12.30 -0.42
N HIS A 23 16.57 13.61 -0.19
CA HIS A 23 17.19 14.56 -1.12
C HIS A 23 18.70 14.31 -1.33
N ASN A 24 19.42 13.93 -0.28
CA ASN A 24 20.87 13.72 -0.38
C ASN A 24 21.24 12.32 -0.87
N GLY A 25 20.45 11.31 -0.55
CA GLY A 25 20.73 9.90 -0.83
C GLY A 25 20.09 9.36 -2.10
N TRP A 26 18.95 9.92 -2.53
CA TRP A 26 18.13 9.40 -3.64
C TRP A 26 18.07 10.33 -4.87
N ASN A 27 19.06 11.22 -5.03
CA ASN A 27 19.12 12.20 -6.13
C ASN A 27 19.72 11.70 -7.45
N PHE A 28 19.84 10.38 -7.64
CA PHE A 28 20.51 9.79 -8.80
C PHE A 28 19.56 9.41 -9.95
N LEU A 29 18.24 9.42 -9.72
CA LEU A 29 17.23 9.11 -10.74
C LEU A 29 17.02 10.31 -11.68
N ARG A 30 16.74 10.04 -12.95
CA ARG A 30 16.63 11.05 -14.02
C ARG A 30 15.37 10.87 -14.87
N GLN A 31 14.57 11.92 -14.97
CA GLN A 31 13.30 11.91 -15.70
C GLN A 31 13.48 11.57 -17.18
N GLU A 32 14.58 12.01 -17.81
CA GLU A 32 14.89 11.72 -19.21
C GLU A 32 15.13 10.22 -19.49
N ARG A 33 15.35 9.43 -18.43
CA ARG A 33 15.55 7.98 -18.51
C ARG A 33 14.31 7.18 -18.07
N ASN A 34 13.13 7.83 -17.99
CA ASN A 34 11.92 7.26 -17.39
C ASN A 34 12.10 6.82 -15.94
N GLU A 35 12.95 7.52 -15.19
CA GLU A 35 13.16 7.34 -13.76
C GLU A 35 12.61 8.55 -13.00
N GLY A 36 12.08 8.35 -11.79
CA GLY A 36 11.49 9.44 -11.01
C GLY A 36 11.58 9.17 -9.52
N PHE A 37 11.82 10.23 -8.75
CA PHE A 37 11.81 10.19 -7.30
C PHE A 37 11.10 11.43 -6.76
N ASP A 38 9.87 11.26 -6.31
CA ASP A 38 9.05 12.34 -5.81
C ASP A 38 8.92 12.27 -4.29
N ILE A 39 9.26 13.37 -3.63
CA ILE A 39 9.00 13.54 -2.20
C ILE A 39 7.67 14.28 -2.08
N LEU A 40 6.67 13.64 -1.48
CA LEU A 40 5.28 14.08 -1.44
C LEU A 40 4.89 14.47 0.00
N PRO A 41 5.37 15.61 0.52
CA PRO A 41 4.98 16.07 1.84
C PRO A 41 3.50 16.44 1.85
N ALA A 42 2.83 16.19 2.97
CA ALA A 42 1.50 16.74 3.22
C ALA A 42 1.51 18.27 2.98
N SER A 43 0.61 18.73 2.12
CA SER A 43 0.65 20.07 1.53
C SER A 43 -0.75 20.63 1.29
N GLN A 44 -0.87 21.96 1.24
CA GLN A 44 -2.11 22.71 0.95
C GLN A 44 -2.54 22.62 -0.52
N ARG A 45 -2.64 21.41 -1.09
CA ARG A 45 -3.18 21.23 -2.44
C ARG A 45 -4.71 21.27 -2.46
N VAL A 46 -5.35 20.89 -1.35
CA VAL A 46 -6.80 20.85 -1.17
C VAL A 46 -7.22 21.88 -0.12
N PRO A 47 -8.38 22.57 -0.25
CA PRO A 47 -8.89 23.45 0.81
C PRO A 47 -9.21 22.65 2.09
N GLY A 48 -8.45 22.84 3.17
CA GLY A 48 -8.63 22.07 4.41
C GLY A 48 -7.43 22.15 5.37
N GLU A 49 -7.39 21.24 6.35
CA GLU A 49 -6.22 21.07 7.23
C GLU A 49 -5.03 20.51 6.44
N ASN A 50 -3.80 20.95 6.77
CA ASN A 50 -2.57 20.74 5.99
C ASN A 50 -2.01 19.30 6.03
N TRP A 51 -2.85 18.30 6.26
CA TRP A 51 -2.44 16.94 6.60
C TRP A 51 -3.15 15.93 5.70
N TYR A 52 -2.50 14.77 5.51
CA TYR A 52 -3.21 13.61 5.00
C TYR A 52 -4.14 13.11 6.10
N GLU A 53 -5.41 12.91 5.77
CA GLU A 53 -6.42 12.36 6.68
C GLU A 53 -6.14 10.88 7.00
N GLY A 54 -5.45 10.17 6.10
CA GLY A 54 -5.01 8.80 6.27
C GLY A 54 -4.09 8.32 5.14
N THR A 55 -3.76 7.03 5.15
CA THR A 55 -2.82 6.45 4.16
C THR A 55 -3.38 6.45 2.74
N ALA A 56 -4.68 6.27 2.57
CA ALA A 56 -5.36 6.36 1.28
C ALA A 56 -5.42 7.83 0.79
N ASP A 57 -5.74 8.76 1.69
CA ASP A 57 -5.78 10.20 1.36
C ASP A 57 -4.40 10.73 0.92
N ALA A 58 -3.31 10.19 1.47
CA ALA A 58 -1.95 10.50 1.03
C ALA A 58 -1.71 10.18 -0.46
N VAL A 59 -2.32 9.13 -0.98
CA VAL A 59 -2.25 8.78 -2.41
C VAL A 59 -3.25 9.63 -3.20
N TYR A 60 -4.47 9.81 -2.68
CA TYR A 60 -5.54 10.59 -3.32
C TYR A 60 -5.12 12.04 -3.61
N GLN A 61 -4.52 12.74 -2.65
CA GLN A 61 -4.06 14.13 -2.83
C GLN A 61 -2.93 14.29 -3.86
N ASN A 62 -2.28 13.19 -4.27
CA ASN A 62 -1.17 13.18 -5.23
C ASN A 62 -1.52 12.44 -6.54
N ILE A 63 -2.81 12.20 -6.82
CA ILE A 63 -3.27 11.55 -8.05
C ILE A 63 -2.74 12.26 -9.30
N ASP A 64 -2.67 13.60 -9.29
CA ASP A 64 -2.17 14.40 -10.41
C ASP A 64 -0.72 14.05 -10.79
N ILE A 65 0.12 13.76 -9.78
CA ILE A 65 1.52 13.34 -10.00
C ILE A 65 1.56 11.92 -10.56
N ILE A 66 0.73 11.03 -10.03
CA ILE A 66 0.69 9.62 -10.45
C ILE A 66 0.17 9.51 -11.89
N GLU A 67 -0.93 10.17 -12.21
CA GLU A 67 -1.50 10.25 -13.56
C GLU A 67 -0.50 10.86 -14.56
N GLY A 68 0.34 11.81 -14.13
CA GLY A 68 1.42 12.38 -14.94
C GLY A 68 2.50 11.37 -15.36
N TYR A 69 2.61 10.23 -14.66
CA TYR A 69 3.54 9.15 -15.00
C TYR A 69 2.91 7.99 -15.76
N ASP A 70 1.58 7.91 -15.80
CA ASP A 70 0.80 6.85 -16.45
C ASP A 70 1.32 5.41 -16.17
N PRO A 71 1.52 5.02 -14.89
CA PRO A 71 1.94 3.66 -14.58
C PRO A 71 0.78 2.67 -14.78
N GLU A 72 1.08 1.47 -15.27
CA GLU A 72 0.07 0.40 -15.36
C GLU A 72 -0.26 -0.21 -13.98
N PHE A 73 0.77 -0.38 -13.14
CA PHE A 73 0.65 -0.95 -11.80
C PHE A 73 1.28 -0.04 -10.74
N ILE A 74 0.69 -0.06 -9.55
CA ILE A 74 1.21 0.63 -8.37
C ILE A 74 1.54 -0.39 -7.28
N VAL A 75 2.75 -0.29 -6.74
CA VAL A 75 3.19 -1.05 -5.56
C VAL A 75 3.20 -0.10 -4.37
N LEU A 76 2.23 -0.25 -3.48
CA LEU A 76 2.16 0.47 -2.21
C LEU A 76 2.99 -0.26 -1.16
N VAL A 77 3.77 0.47 -0.39
CA VAL A 77 4.73 -0.10 0.56
C VAL A 77 4.75 0.71 1.86
N ALA A 78 4.57 0.03 2.99
CA ALA A 78 4.88 0.58 4.32
C ALA A 78 6.40 0.86 4.44
N GLY A 79 6.76 2.12 4.69
CA GLY A 79 8.14 2.61 4.68
C GLY A 79 8.93 2.42 5.99
N ASP A 80 8.37 1.73 6.97
CA ASP A 80 8.89 1.60 8.34
C ASP A 80 9.30 0.17 8.72
N HIS A 81 9.12 -0.80 7.83
CA HIS A 81 9.56 -2.19 8.01
C HIS A 81 10.97 -2.44 7.46
N ILE A 82 11.73 -3.32 8.10
CA ILE A 82 13.07 -3.75 7.65
C ILE A 82 12.97 -5.17 7.05
N TYR A 83 13.11 -5.29 5.74
CA TYR A 83 13.07 -6.58 5.02
C TYR A 83 13.80 -6.50 3.68
N LYS A 84 13.87 -7.64 2.98
CA LYS A 84 14.31 -7.73 1.58
C LYS A 84 13.29 -8.56 0.80
N MET A 85 12.68 -7.97 -0.22
CA MET A 85 11.70 -8.63 -1.09
C MET A 85 11.94 -8.23 -2.55
N ASN A 86 11.67 -9.15 -3.48
CA ASN A 86 11.64 -8.85 -4.92
C ASN A 86 10.17 -8.67 -5.36
N TYR A 87 9.75 -7.43 -5.60
CA TYR A 87 8.38 -7.11 -6.01
C TYR A 87 8.03 -7.58 -7.43
N GLU A 88 9.03 -7.92 -8.25
CA GLU A 88 8.78 -8.48 -9.59
C GLU A 88 7.96 -9.76 -9.51
N THR A 89 8.22 -10.62 -8.51
CA THR A 89 7.45 -11.85 -8.30
C THR A 89 5.99 -11.53 -7.97
N MET A 90 5.76 -10.56 -7.09
CA MET A 90 4.42 -10.15 -6.67
C MET A 90 3.64 -9.48 -7.82
N LEU A 91 4.31 -8.66 -8.63
CA LEU A 91 3.74 -8.05 -9.83
C LEU A 91 3.35 -9.11 -10.87
N ARG A 92 4.21 -10.10 -11.09
CA ARG A 92 3.89 -11.21 -12.01
C ARG A 92 2.66 -11.97 -11.55
N GLU A 93 2.57 -12.30 -10.27
CA GLU A 93 1.43 -13.01 -9.70
C GLU A 93 0.13 -12.18 -9.78
N HIS A 94 0.20 -10.87 -9.54
CA HIS A 94 -0.93 -9.96 -9.74
C HIS A 94 -1.46 -10.02 -11.19
N VAL A 95 -0.56 -9.96 -12.17
CA VAL A 95 -0.92 -10.02 -13.59
C VAL A 95 -1.45 -11.40 -13.99
N GLU A 96 -0.81 -12.48 -13.53
CA GLU A 96 -1.18 -13.86 -13.88
C GLU A 96 -2.51 -14.28 -13.25
N SER A 97 -2.79 -13.83 -12.03
CA SER A 97 -4.07 -14.09 -11.34
C SER A 97 -5.23 -13.24 -11.86
N GLY A 98 -4.93 -12.07 -12.45
CA GLY A 98 -5.94 -11.08 -12.83
C GLY A 98 -6.67 -10.51 -11.62
N ALA A 99 -6.01 -10.49 -10.45
CA ALA A 99 -6.60 -9.99 -9.21
C ALA A 99 -6.77 -8.47 -9.23
N ASP A 100 -7.82 -7.98 -8.58
CA ASP A 100 -8.05 -6.55 -8.37
C ASP A 100 -6.94 -5.94 -7.50
N VAL A 101 -6.57 -6.64 -6.42
CA VAL A 101 -5.47 -6.31 -5.53
C VAL A 101 -4.71 -7.58 -5.14
N THR A 102 -3.38 -7.47 -5.04
CA THR A 102 -2.53 -8.53 -4.46
C THR A 102 -1.87 -7.98 -3.20
N ILE A 103 -1.89 -8.76 -2.12
CA ILE A 103 -1.40 -8.31 -0.80
C ILE A 103 -0.28 -9.23 -0.32
N ALA A 104 0.87 -8.66 0.03
CA ALA A 104 1.97 -9.46 0.57
C ALA A 104 1.66 -9.83 2.02
N CYS A 105 1.68 -11.13 2.31
CA CYS A 105 1.43 -11.66 3.63
C CYS A 105 2.62 -12.49 4.12
N ILE A 106 2.75 -12.58 5.44
CA ILE A 106 3.66 -13.50 6.12
C ILE A 106 2.87 -14.44 7.01
N GLU A 107 3.34 -15.68 7.12
CA GLU A 107 2.81 -16.61 8.10
C GLU A 107 3.37 -16.27 9.48
N VAL A 108 2.50 -16.07 10.45
CA VAL A 108 2.86 -15.82 11.85
C VAL A 108 2.02 -16.70 12.78
N PRO A 109 2.52 -17.02 13.98
CA PRO A 109 1.71 -17.69 14.99
C PRO A 109 0.45 -16.87 15.33
N SER A 110 -0.68 -17.53 15.60
CA SER A 110 -1.97 -16.86 15.89
C SER A 110 -1.88 -15.87 17.06
N GLU A 111 -1.01 -16.11 18.03
CA GLU A 111 -0.77 -15.19 19.16
C GLU A 111 -0.10 -13.88 18.75
N GLU A 112 0.78 -13.90 17.75
CA GLU A 112 1.44 -12.71 17.21
C GLU A 112 0.53 -11.98 16.21
N ALA A 113 -0.32 -12.71 15.50
CA ALA A 113 -1.22 -12.21 14.47
C ALA A 113 -2.20 -11.13 14.98
N LYS A 114 -2.49 -11.09 16.30
CA LYS A 114 -3.39 -10.12 16.94
C LYS A 114 -2.95 -8.66 16.75
N ALA A 115 -1.68 -8.42 16.47
CA ALA A 115 -1.14 -7.09 16.24
C ALA A 115 -1.23 -6.62 14.77
N PHE A 116 -1.67 -7.48 13.86
CA PHE A 116 -1.66 -7.26 12.41
C PHE A 116 -3.07 -7.24 11.82
N GLY A 117 -3.16 -6.77 10.58
CA GLY A 117 -4.27 -7.10 9.69
C GLY A 117 -4.10 -8.52 9.16
N VAL A 118 -5.09 -9.38 9.35
CA VAL A 118 -5.04 -10.80 9.01
C VAL A 118 -5.97 -11.09 7.84
N MET A 119 -5.45 -11.84 6.86
CA MET A 119 -6.22 -12.31 5.72
C MET A 119 -6.85 -13.67 6.05
N GLN A 120 -8.16 -13.76 5.86
CA GLN A 120 -8.82 -15.05 5.71
C GLN A 120 -8.76 -15.45 4.25
N VAL A 121 -8.16 -16.59 3.94
CA VAL A 121 -8.01 -17.08 2.56
C VAL A 121 -8.70 -18.43 2.36
N ASN A 122 -8.96 -18.79 1.10
CA ASN A 122 -9.36 -20.14 0.71
C ASN A 122 -8.12 -21.01 0.36
N GLU A 123 -8.33 -22.20 -0.21
CA GLU A 123 -7.25 -23.13 -0.61
C GLU A 123 -6.41 -22.64 -1.80
N ASP A 124 -6.90 -21.64 -2.55
CA ASP A 124 -6.23 -21.03 -3.71
C ASP A 124 -5.60 -19.67 -3.37
N ASP A 125 -5.38 -19.38 -2.08
CA ASP A 125 -4.87 -18.10 -1.55
C ASP A 125 -5.73 -16.86 -1.91
N ARG A 126 -6.98 -17.06 -2.36
CA ARG A 126 -7.92 -15.96 -2.57
C ARG A 126 -8.39 -15.43 -1.22
N ILE A 127 -8.24 -14.13 -1.01
CA ILE A 127 -8.71 -13.43 0.18
C ILE A 127 -10.25 -13.44 0.16
N LEU A 128 -10.84 -13.96 1.25
CA LEU A 128 -12.28 -14.02 1.50
C LEU A 128 -12.73 -12.95 2.49
N ASN A 129 -11.83 -12.51 3.36
CA ASN A 129 -12.09 -11.49 4.37
C ASN A 129 -10.77 -10.89 4.86
N PHE A 130 -10.81 -9.64 5.29
CA PHE A 130 -9.71 -8.96 5.97
C PHE A 130 -10.15 -8.52 7.36
N VAL A 131 -9.34 -8.81 8.37
CA VAL A 131 -9.63 -8.41 9.75
C VAL A 131 -8.45 -7.69 10.40
N GLU A 132 -8.65 -6.46 10.84
CA GLU A 132 -7.62 -5.65 11.51
C GLU A 132 -7.61 -5.92 13.02
N LYS A 133 -6.46 -6.36 13.57
CA LYS A 133 -6.17 -6.45 15.02
C LYS A 133 -7.25 -7.15 15.85
N GLN A 134 -7.59 -8.37 15.46
CA GLN A 134 -8.57 -9.18 16.19
C GLN A 134 -7.95 -10.10 17.24
N GLU A 135 -8.67 -10.31 18.34
CA GLU A 135 -8.29 -11.24 19.41
C GLU A 135 -8.25 -12.71 18.96
N ASN A 136 -9.13 -13.09 18.02
CA ASN A 136 -9.18 -14.44 17.45
C ASN A 136 -9.02 -14.36 15.93
N PRO A 137 -7.78 -14.19 15.43
CA PRO A 137 -7.53 -14.04 14.00
C PRO A 137 -7.83 -15.36 13.26
N PRO A 138 -8.32 -15.29 12.01
CA PRO A 138 -8.58 -16.48 11.20
C PRO A 138 -7.27 -17.21 10.88
N GLU A 139 -7.30 -18.53 11.02
CA GLU A 139 -6.14 -19.37 10.75
C GLU A 139 -6.12 -19.85 9.30
N ILE A 140 -4.92 -20.17 8.81
CA ILE A 140 -4.71 -20.65 7.45
C ILE A 140 -5.38 -22.02 7.27
N PRO A 141 -6.17 -22.24 6.21
CA PRO A 141 -6.73 -23.56 5.90
C PRO A 141 -5.64 -24.64 5.87
N GLY A 142 -5.83 -25.70 6.67
CA GLY A 142 -4.87 -26.81 6.75
C GLY A 142 -3.64 -26.56 7.63
N LYS A 143 -3.51 -25.40 8.28
CA LYS A 143 -2.36 -25.06 9.13
C LYS A 143 -2.80 -24.36 10.45
N PRO A 144 -3.38 -25.12 11.39
CA PRO A 144 -3.87 -24.56 12.64
C PRO A 144 -2.75 -23.92 13.48
N GLY A 145 -3.06 -22.84 14.19
CA GLY A 145 -2.12 -22.04 14.98
C GLY A 145 -1.28 -21.03 14.19
N PHE A 146 -1.53 -20.88 12.88
CA PHE A 146 -0.87 -19.90 12.02
C PHE A 146 -1.90 -19.06 11.26
N CYS A 147 -1.58 -17.78 11.07
CA CYS A 147 -2.38 -16.81 10.33
C CYS A 147 -1.54 -16.16 9.22
N LEU A 148 -2.20 -15.65 8.18
CA LEU A 148 -1.58 -14.78 7.16
C LEU A 148 -1.70 -13.32 7.58
N ALA A 149 -0.62 -12.75 8.11
CA ALA A 149 -0.55 -11.35 8.48
C ALA A 149 -0.09 -10.49 7.30
N SER A 150 -0.83 -9.42 7.03
CA SER A 150 -0.49 -8.40 6.03
C SER A 150 0.79 -7.68 6.38
N MET A 151 1.64 -7.47 5.38
CA MET A 151 2.86 -6.68 5.51
C MET A 151 2.66 -5.17 5.26
N GLY A 152 1.44 -4.75 4.89
CA GLY A 152 1.18 -3.39 4.40
C GLY A 152 1.82 -3.14 3.03
N ILE A 153 1.87 -4.18 2.18
CA ILE A 153 2.38 -4.10 0.81
C ILE A 153 1.28 -4.56 -0.12
N TYR A 154 0.90 -3.70 -1.06
CA TYR A 154 -0.23 -3.93 -1.96
C TYR A 154 0.20 -3.69 -3.39
N VAL A 155 -0.25 -4.52 -4.32
CA VAL A 155 -0.14 -4.30 -5.76
C VAL A 155 -1.52 -4.07 -6.31
N PHE A 156 -1.68 -2.97 -7.05
CA PHE A 156 -2.91 -2.58 -7.71
C PHE A 156 -2.68 -2.34 -9.19
N SER A 157 -3.71 -2.61 -10.00
CA SER A 157 -3.90 -1.93 -11.27
C SER A 157 -4.18 -0.44 -10.99
N THR A 158 -3.48 0.46 -11.68
CA THR A 158 -3.59 1.91 -11.42
C THR A 158 -5.03 2.40 -11.57
N SER A 159 -5.75 1.94 -12.59
CA SER A 159 -7.14 2.33 -12.84
C SER A 159 -8.07 2.04 -11.67
N LEU A 160 -8.00 0.82 -11.12
CA LEU A 160 -8.78 0.42 -9.96
C LEU A 160 -8.42 1.27 -8.74
N LEU A 161 -7.13 1.45 -8.46
CA LEU A 161 -6.69 2.25 -7.31
C LEU A 161 -7.22 3.69 -7.42
N MET A 162 -7.20 4.31 -8.60
CA MET A 162 -7.74 5.66 -8.78
C MET A 162 -9.25 5.73 -8.55
N GLU A 163 -10.00 4.71 -8.98
CA GLU A 163 -11.44 4.61 -8.74
C GLU A 163 -11.75 4.48 -7.24
N GLU A 164 -11.07 3.55 -6.58
CA GLU A 164 -11.23 3.28 -5.15
C GLU A 164 -10.88 4.49 -4.29
N LEU A 165 -9.80 5.22 -4.61
CA LEU A 165 -9.43 6.44 -3.90
C LEU A 165 -10.45 7.57 -4.09
N LYS A 166 -10.99 7.73 -5.31
CA LYS A 166 -12.04 8.74 -5.59
C LYS A 166 -13.34 8.40 -4.88
N ARG A 167 -13.72 7.12 -4.84
CA ARG A 167 -14.88 6.64 -4.08
C ARG A 167 -14.67 6.89 -2.60
N ASP A 168 -13.53 6.46 -2.06
CA ASP A 168 -13.17 6.65 -0.67
C ASP A 168 -13.30 8.12 -0.29
N ALA A 169 -12.59 9.03 -0.95
CA ALA A 169 -12.61 10.46 -0.69
C ALA A 169 -14.02 11.11 -0.72
N ALA A 170 -14.97 10.53 -1.44
CA ALA A 170 -16.36 10.99 -1.49
C ALA A 170 -17.23 10.50 -0.31
N ASP A 171 -16.81 9.47 0.42
CA ASP A 171 -17.51 8.96 1.61
C ASP A 171 -17.10 9.75 2.86
N PRO A 172 -18.00 10.52 3.50
CA PRO A 172 -17.69 11.26 4.72
C PRO A 172 -17.46 10.37 5.97
N ASN A 173 -17.77 9.07 5.91
CA ASN A 173 -17.61 8.14 7.03
C ASN A 173 -16.32 7.32 6.98
N SER A 174 -15.57 7.39 5.88
CA SER A 174 -14.32 6.67 5.73
C SER A 174 -13.23 7.29 6.61
N SER A 175 -12.36 6.44 7.15
CA SER A 175 -11.17 6.85 7.90
C SER A 175 -9.95 7.14 7.02
N ARG A 176 -10.11 7.08 5.69
CA ARG A 176 -9.08 7.35 4.69
C ARG A 176 -7.87 6.41 4.77
N ASP A 177 -8.07 5.17 5.18
CA ASP A 177 -6.98 4.21 5.38
C ASP A 177 -7.09 3.00 4.47
N PHE A 178 -5.95 2.50 3.99
CA PHE A 178 -5.95 1.29 3.16
C PHE A 178 -6.45 0.07 3.93
N GLY A 179 -6.02 -0.14 5.16
CA GLY A 179 -6.40 -1.29 5.96
C GLY A 179 -7.85 -1.23 6.42
N ASN A 180 -8.33 -0.05 6.82
CA ASN A 180 -9.69 0.06 7.38
C ASN A 180 -10.79 0.31 6.33
N ASP A 181 -10.48 0.95 5.20
CA ASP A 181 -11.50 1.41 4.25
C ASP A 181 -11.33 0.82 2.84
N ILE A 182 -10.12 0.91 2.25
CA ILE A 182 -9.91 0.47 0.85
C ILE A 182 -9.94 -1.06 0.72
N ILE A 183 -9.05 -1.76 1.44
CA ILE A 183 -8.91 -3.23 1.32
C ILE A 183 -10.22 -3.95 1.72
N PRO A 184 -10.90 -3.61 2.83
CA PRO A 184 -12.16 -4.26 3.19
C PRO A 184 -13.30 -4.03 2.21
N HIS A 185 -13.26 -2.98 1.39
CA HIS A 185 -14.27 -2.77 0.35
C HIS A 185 -14.03 -3.65 -0.89
N ILE A 186 -12.77 -3.95 -1.20
CA ILE A 186 -12.41 -4.77 -2.37
C ILE A 186 -12.62 -6.26 -2.10
N VAL A 187 -12.42 -6.69 -0.85
CA VAL A 187 -12.48 -8.09 -0.40
C VAL A 187 -13.91 -8.53 -0.09
#